data_AF-A0A9X8DQC9-F1
#
_entry.id   AF-A0A9X8DQC9-F1
#
_cell.length_a   1.000
_cell.length_b   1.000
_cell.length_c   1.000
_cell.angle_alpha   90.00
_cell.angle_beta   90.00
_cell.angle_gamma   90.00
#
_symmetry.space_group_name_H-M   'P 1'
#
loop_
_entity.id
_entity.type
_entity.pdbx_description
1 polymer ?
#
loop_
_entity_poly.entity_id
_entity_poly.type
_entity_poly.pdbx_seq_one_letter_code
_entity_poly.pdbx_strand_id
1 'polypeptide(L)'
;MQGERLNVDFPDSFRCQVATKVGVPLGKSRISVGKPTELTISTGTSFGVLHASVMDAVTTAVAEHHAVPTNVKLSWDPATQTTPSDIFVKVAANTTQDKYVQLTLQNYSDVLQQVWDNASKIRNAQASFKLLLFVYI
;
A
#
# COMPACT_ATOMS: atom_id res chain seq x y z
N MET A 1 -28.73 8.84 20.92
CA MET A 1 -28.45 9.42 19.60
C MET A 1 -27.51 8.49 18.86
N GLN A 2 -28.05 7.58 18.03
CA GLN A 2 -27.25 6.82 17.07
C GLN A 2 -26.77 7.83 16.03
N GLY A 3 -25.48 8.13 15.99
CA GLY A 3 -24.93 8.99 14.95
C GLY A 3 -25.22 8.34 13.61
N GLU A 4 -25.87 9.08 12.72
CA GLU A 4 -26.00 8.71 11.31
C GLU A 4 -24.61 8.27 10.82
N ARG A 5 -24.50 7.00 10.43
CA ARG A 5 -23.35 6.54 9.66
C ARG A 5 -23.48 7.27 8.32
N LEU A 6 -22.73 8.35 8.16
CA LEU A 6 -22.51 9.00 6.88
C LEU A 6 -21.99 7.92 5.94
N ASN A 7 -22.85 7.43 5.06
CA ASN A 7 -22.46 6.51 4.00
C ASN A 7 -21.76 7.38 2.95
N VAL A 8 -20.46 7.62 3.13
CA VAL A 8 -19.68 8.46 2.23
C VAL A 8 -19.42 7.69 0.95
N ASP A 9 -19.76 8.29 -0.18
CA ASP A 9 -19.51 7.74 -1.51
C ASP A 9 -18.02 7.43 -1.72
N PHE A 10 -17.76 6.49 -2.62
CA PHE A 10 -16.39 6.16 -3.00
C PHE A 10 -15.72 7.39 -3.63
N PRO A 11 -14.61 7.90 -3.07
CA PRO A 11 -14.07 9.20 -3.45
C PRO A 11 -13.38 9.13 -4.81
N ASP A 12 -13.36 10.22 -5.59
CA ASP A 12 -12.66 10.26 -6.89
C ASP A 12 -11.13 10.07 -6.79
N SER A 13 -10.58 10.30 -5.60
CA SER A 13 -9.18 10.05 -5.27
C SER A 13 -8.99 9.70 -3.80
N PHE A 14 -7.94 8.96 -3.51
CA PHE A 14 -7.56 8.59 -2.14
C PHE A 14 -6.05 8.71 -1.96
N ARG A 15 -5.65 8.94 -0.70
CA ARG A 15 -4.25 8.89 -0.30
C ARG A 15 -3.82 7.44 -0.15
N CYS A 16 -2.68 7.11 -0.75
CA CYS A 16 -1.98 5.86 -0.55
C CYS A 16 -0.75 6.11 0.29
N GLN A 17 -0.46 5.19 1.21
CA GLN A 17 0.80 5.15 1.92
C GLN A 17 1.52 3.86 1.53
N VAL A 18 2.65 3.99 0.85
CA VAL A 18 3.49 2.89 0.37
C VAL A 18 4.60 2.65 1.39
N ALA A 19 4.66 1.43 1.91
CA ALA A 19 5.73 1.00 2.81
C ALA A 19 6.53 -0.15 2.20
N THR A 20 7.82 0.08 2.04
CA THR A 20 8.77 -0.96 1.62
C THR A 20 9.23 -1.76 2.84
N LYS A 21 9.13 -3.08 2.77
CA LYS A 21 9.41 -4.03 3.85
C LYS A 21 10.53 -4.98 3.46
N VAL A 22 11.32 -5.43 4.42
CA VAL A 22 12.39 -6.42 4.18
C VAL A 22 11.94 -7.80 4.65
N GLY A 23 12.13 -8.81 3.81
CA GLY A 23 11.86 -10.22 4.11
C GLY A 23 10.62 -10.78 3.42
N VAL A 24 10.11 -11.89 3.93
CA VAL A 24 9.08 -12.68 3.24
C VAL A 24 7.71 -11.97 3.26
N PRO A 25 7.01 -11.87 2.11
CA PRO A 25 5.64 -11.39 2.04
C PRO A 25 4.72 -12.09 3.04
N LEU A 26 3.81 -11.32 3.66
CA LEU A 26 2.84 -11.82 4.65
C LEU A 26 3.43 -12.46 5.92
N GLY A 27 4.77 -12.59 6.01
CA GLY A 27 5.47 -12.97 7.23
C GLY A 27 5.51 -11.83 8.25
N LYS A 28 6.03 -12.08 9.45
CA LYS A 28 6.22 -11.04 10.49
C LYS A 28 7.40 -10.13 10.14
N SER A 29 7.34 -9.42 9.02
CA SER A 29 8.37 -8.43 8.67
C SER A 29 8.21 -7.18 9.54
N ARG A 30 9.17 -6.95 10.42
CA ARG A 30 9.22 -5.76 11.30
C ARG A 30 10.11 -4.65 10.75
N ILE A 31 10.89 -4.92 9.70
CA ILE A 31 11.87 -3.98 9.15
C ILE A 31 11.24 -3.24 7.98
N SER A 32 11.23 -1.90 8.07
CA SER A 32 10.76 -1.04 6.99
C SER A 32 11.95 -0.27 6.42
N VAL A 33 11.95 -0.09 5.11
CA VAL A 33 12.98 0.69 4.41
C VAL A 33 12.53 2.15 4.41
N GLY A 34 13.20 2.97 5.21
CA GLY A 34 12.89 4.40 5.30
C GLY A 34 11.49 4.69 5.88
N LYS A 35 11.01 5.90 5.60
CA LYS A 35 9.65 6.33 5.94
C LYS A 35 8.69 5.92 4.82
N PRO A 36 7.41 5.62 5.12
CA PRO A 36 6.44 5.35 4.08
C PRO A 36 6.22 6.57 3.16
N THR A 37 6.15 6.33 1.86
CA THR A 37 5.90 7.36 0.84
C THR A 37 4.40 7.57 0.69
N GLU A 38 3.96 8.84 0.60
CA GLU A 38 2.55 9.17 0.34
C GLU A 38 2.34 9.46 -1.14
N LEU A 39 1.32 8.83 -1.72
CA LEU A 39 0.87 9.07 -3.09
C LEU A 39 -0.61 9.47 -3.06
N THR A 40 -1.07 10.24 -4.04
CA THR A 40 -2.50 10.48 -4.27
C THR A 40 -2.88 9.76 -5.55
N ILE A 41 -3.85 8.85 -5.47
CA ILE A 41 -4.28 8.02 -6.60
C ILE A 41 -5.76 8.30 -6.88
N SER A 42 -6.10 8.53 -8.14
CA SER A 42 -7.50 8.61 -8.57
C SER A 42 -8.11 7.22 -8.69
N THR A 43 -9.39 7.06 -8.39
CA THR A 43 -10.12 5.80 -8.56
C THR A 43 -10.19 5.33 -10.01
N GLY A 44 -10.10 6.24 -10.97
CA GLY A 44 -9.99 5.91 -12.40
C GLY A 44 -8.60 5.40 -12.83
N THR A 45 -7.60 5.42 -11.94
CA THR A 45 -6.23 4.97 -12.24
C THR A 45 -6.22 3.46 -12.48
N SER A 46 -5.67 3.01 -13.60
CA SER A 46 -5.55 1.58 -13.89
C SER A 46 -4.55 0.90 -12.94
N PHE A 47 -4.72 -0.41 -12.75
CA PHE A 47 -3.79 -1.20 -11.94
C PHE A 47 -2.34 -1.07 -12.41
N GLY A 48 -2.09 -1.04 -13.73
CA GLY A 48 -0.73 -0.88 -14.28
C GLY A 48 -0.08 0.45 -13.91
N VAL A 49 -0.85 1.54 -13.91
CA VAL A 49 -0.35 2.87 -13.50
C VAL A 49 -0.08 2.90 -12.00
N LEU A 50 -0.99 2.39 -11.18
CA LEU A 50 -0.76 2.25 -9.73
C LEU A 50 0.52 1.46 -9.48
N HIS A 51 0.66 0.31 -10.13
CA HIS A 51 1.80 -0.58 -9.96
C HIS A 51 3.11 0.15 -10.26
N ALA A 52 3.20 0.81 -11.41
CA ALA A 52 4.36 1.61 -11.80
C ALA A 52 4.68 2.71 -10.77
N SER A 53 3.67 3.47 -10.32
CA SER A 53 3.87 4.53 -9.32
C SER A 53 4.35 3.99 -7.96
N VAL A 54 3.86 2.83 -7.55
CA VAL A 54 4.32 2.17 -6.32
C VAL A 54 5.76 1.68 -6.47
N MET A 55 6.13 1.09 -7.61
CA MET A 55 7.51 0.63 -7.86
C MET A 55 8.51 1.78 -7.93
N ASP A 56 8.13 2.92 -8.48
CA ASP A 56 8.96 4.13 -8.50
C ASP A 56 9.20 4.66 -7.07
N ALA A 57 8.14 4.71 -6.25
CA ALA A 57 8.25 5.08 -4.84
C ALA A 57 9.14 4.11 -4.04
N VAL A 58 9.03 2.80 -4.30
CA VAL A 58 9.88 1.77 -3.67
C VAL A 58 11.33 1.95 -4.09
N THR A 59 11.59 2.14 -5.38
CA THR A 59 12.94 2.33 -5.92
C THR A 59 13.61 3.54 -5.31
N THR A 60 12.87 4.65 -5.17
CA THR A 60 13.35 5.86 -4.49
C THR A 60 13.68 5.58 -3.02
N ALA A 61 12.78 4.93 -2.28
CA ALA A 61 12.99 4.62 -0.86
C ALA A 61 14.21 3.70 -0.62
N VAL A 62 14.45 2.74 -1.52
CA VAL A 62 15.64 1.88 -1.48
C VAL A 62 16.91 2.68 -1.79
N ALA A 63 16.88 3.52 -2.82
CA ALA A 63 18.04 4.35 -3.18
C ALA A 63 18.43 5.29 -2.03
N GLU A 64 17.45 5.92 -1.39
CA GLU A 64 17.66 6.73 -0.18
C GLU A 64 18.22 5.90 0.98
N HIS A 65 17.74 4.67 1.17
CA HIS A 65 18.28 3.76 2.18
C HIS A 65 19.74 3.41 1.91
N HIS A 66 20.10 3.12 0.66
CA HIS A 66 21.49 2.82 0.26
C HIS A 66 22.42 4.04 0.30
N ALA A 67 21.90 5.25 0.18
CA ALA A 67 22.69 6.48 0.29
C ALA A 67 23.25 6.71 1.71
N VAL A 68 22.70 6.04 2.73
CA VAL A 68 23.18 6.10 4.11
C VAL A 68 24.23 4.99 4.36
N PRO A 69 25.50 5.32 4.62
CA PRO A 69 26.58 4.32 4.66
C PRO A 69 26.45 3.25 5.75
N THR A 70 25.71 3.54 6.83
CA THR A 70 25.50 2.60 7.94
C THR A 70 24.39 1.58 7.68
N ASN A 71 23.61 1.77 6.61
CA ASN A 71 22.50 0.89 6.31
C ASN A 71 22.96 -0.39 5.63
N VAL A 72 22.26 -1.48 5.92
CA VAL A 72 22.50 -2.77 5.26
C VAL A 72 22.07 -2.66 3.80
N LYS A 73 22.93 -3.14 2.89
CA LYS A 73 22.59 -3.15 1.47
C LYS A 73 21.48 -4.17 1.19
N LEU A 74 20.38 -3.67 0.64
CA LEU A 74 19.22 -4.48 0.25
C LEU A 74 19.42 -5.07 -1.14
N SER A 75 18.96 -6.30 -1.35
CA SER A 75 18.89 -6.95 -2.66
C SER A 75 17.67 -6.43 -3.44
N TRP A 76 17.78 -5.20 -3.93
CA TRP A 76 16.80 -4.61 -4.83
C TRP A 76 17.52 -4.19 -6.10
N ASP A 77 17.03 -4.69 -7.23
CA ASP A 77 17.48 -4.26 -8.53
C ASP A 77 16.24 -4.07 -9.42
N PRO A 78 15.89 -2.82 -9.76
CA PRO A 78 14.74 -2.54 -10.60
C PRO A 78 14.98 -2.98 -12.06
N ALA A 79 16.23 -3.14 -12.50
CA ALA A 79 16.57 -3.51 -13.88
C ALA A 79 16.54 -5.03 -14.13
N THR A 80 16.68 -5.85 -13.08
CA THR A 80 16.62 -7.32 -13.20
C THR A 80 15.27 -7.91 -12.77
N GLN A 81 14.33 -7.07 -12.29
CA GLN A 81 12.95 -7.49 -12.04
C GLN A 81 12.22 -7.77 -13.35
N THR A 82 12.21 -9.05 -13.72
CA THR A 82 11.43 -9.58 -14.85
C THR A 82 9.97 -9.82 -14.50
N THR A 83 9.67 -9.97 -13.21
CA THR A 83 8.30 -10.01 -12.66
C THR A 83 8.03 -8.74 -11.86
N PRO A 84 6.89 -8.06 -12.07
CA PRO A 84 6.49 -6.93 -11.25
C PRO A 84 6.39 -7.37 -9.77
N SER A 85 7.03 -6.64 -8.86
CA SER A 85 6.93 -6.98 -7.43
C SER A 85 5.48 -6.92 -6.95
N ASP A 86 5.11 -7.85 -6.07
CA ASP A 86 3.77 -7.94 -5.53
C ASP A 86 3.46 -6.78 -4.59
N ILE A 87 2.26 -6.22 -4.75
CA ILE A 87 1.75 -5.15 -3.88
C ILE A 87 0.68 -5.76 -2.98
N PHE A 88 0.88 -5.65 -1.67
CA PHE A 88 -0.08 -6.11 -0.68
C PHE A 88 -0.81 -4.94 -0.05
N VAL A 89 -2.10 -5.11 0.21
CA VAL A 89 -2.94 -4.08 0.84
C VAL A 89 -3.50 -4.56 2.17
N LYS A 90 -3.53 -3.66 3.15
CA LYS A 90 -4.23 -3.87 4.41
C LYS A 90 -5.72 -3.51 4.25
N VAL A 91 -6.57 -4.53 4.25
CA VAL A 91 -8.02 -4.38 3.95
C VAL A 91 -8.86 -3.79 5.08
N ALA A 92 -8.39 -3.83 6.33
CA ALA A 92 -9.07 -3.21 7.48
C ALA A 92 -8.09 -2.89 8.61
N ALA A 93 -8.43 -1.93 9.48
CA ALA A 93 -7.52 -1.36 10.49
C ALA A 93 -6.86 -2.39 11.43
N ASN A 94 -7.58 -3.43 11.84
CA ASN A 94 -7.09 -4.45 12.79
C ASN A 94 -6.65 -5.76 12.11
N THR A 95 -6.49 -5.75 10.78
CA THR A 95 -6.05 -6.91 10.01
C THR A 95 -4.58 -7.23 10.32
N THR A 96 -4.28 -8.49 10.62
CA THR A 96 -2.92 -8.98 10.78
C THR A 96 -2.23 -9.14 9.41
N GLN A 97 -0.90 -9.09 9.38
CA GLN A 97 -0.13 -9.06 8.14
C GLN A 97 -0.32 -10.31 7.27
N ASP A 98 -0.58 -11.48 7.87
CA ASP A 98 -0.91 -12.73 7.18
C ASP A 98 -2.26 -12.70 6.44
N LYS A 99 -3.06 -11.65 6.66
CA LYS A 99 -4.37 -11.44 6.06
C LYS A 99 -4.39 -10.27 5.07
N TYR A 100 -3.23 -9.71 4.73
CA TYR A 100 -3.17 -8.72 3.66
C TYR A 100 -3.46 -9.40 2.32
N VAL A 101 -4.04 -8.62 1.40
CA VAL A 101 -4.45 -9.12 0.08
C VAL A 101 -3.44 -8.65 -0.95
N GLN A 102 -2.97 -9.54 -1.81
CA GLN A 102 -2.18 -9.17 -2.99
C GLN A 102 -3.10 -8.49 -4.01
N LEU A 103 -2.72 -7.29 -4.44
CA LEU A 103 -3.38 -6.59 -5.53
C LEU A 103 -2.95 -7.19 -6.86
N THR A 104 -3.93 -7.42 -7.71
CA THR A 104 -3.78 -7.96 -9.06
C THR A 104 -4.66 -7.15 -10.00
N LEU A 105 -4.43 -7.28 -11.31
CA LEU A 105 -5.29 -6.66 -12.31
C LEU A 105 -6.77 -7.07 -12.15
N GLN A 106 -7.03 -8.31 -11.71
CA GLN A 106 -8.38 -8.87 -11.65
C GLN A 106 -9.17 -8.40 -10.42
N ASN A 107 -8.51 -8.17 -9.29
CA ASN A 107 -9.17 -7.85 -8.02
C ASN A 107 -9.00 -6.38 -7.59
N TYR A 108 -8.24 -5.58 -8.35
CA TYR A 108 -7.84 -4.24 -7.93
C TYR A 108 -9.02 -3.35 -7.53
N SER A 109 -10.01 -3.17 -8.40
CA SER A 109 -11.17 -2.31 -8.13
C SER A 109 -12.01 -2.82 -6.96
N ASP A 110 -12.27 -4.13 -6.91
CA ASP A 110 -13.07 -4.75 -5.85
C ASP A 110 -12.41 -4.61 -4.48
N VAL A 111 -11.08 -4.80 -4.42
CA VAL A 111 -10.33 -4.67 -3.18
C VAL A 111 -10.29 -3.22 -2.72
N LEU A 112 -10.14 -2.24 -3.62
CA LEU A 112 -10.20 -0.83 -3.24
C LEU A 112 -11.56 -0.45 -2.63
N GLN A 113 -12.65 -0.87 -3.27
CA GLN A 113 -14.00 -0.67 -2.74
C GLN A 113 -14.15 -1.34 -1.38
N GLN A 114 -13.69 -2.58 -1.23
CA GLN A 114 -13.74 -3.32 0.03
C GLN A 114 -13.00 -2.59 1.16
N VAL A 115 -11.80 -2.05 0.90
CA VAL A 115 -11.04 -1.33 1.91
C VAL A 115 -11.78 -0.06 2.34
N TRP A 116 -12.38 0.66 1.39
CA TRP A 116 -13.19 1.84 1.67
C TRP A 116 -14.43 1.51 2.52
N ASP A 117 -15.16 0.46 2.15
CA ASP A 117 -16.34 -0.01 2.87
C ASP A 117 -15.97 -0.51 4.27
N ASN A 118 -14.78 -1.07 4.45
CA ASN A 118 -14.28 -1.45 5.76
C ASN A 118 -13.91 -0.23 6.62
N ALA A 119 -13.46 0.86 6.03
CA ALA A 119 -13.21 2.11 6.74
C ALA A 119 -14.52 2.73 7.26
N SER A 120 -15.63 2.66 6.51
CA SER A 120 -16.93 3.21 6.94
C SER A 120 -17.48 2.57 8.23
N LYS A 121 -17.08 1.32 8.51
CA LYS A 121 -17.47 0.59 9.72
C LYS A 121 -16.84 1.18 10.99
N ILE A 122 -15.76 1.96 10.85
CA ILE A 122 -15.02 2.59 11.95
C ILE A 122 -15.35 4.09 11.96
N ARG A 123 -15.73 4.60 13.14
CA ARG A 123 -16.12 6.00 13.31
C ARG A 123 -15.03 6.94 12.78
N ASN A 124 -15.40 7.82 11.85
CA ASN A 124 -14.54 8.83 11.23
C ASN A 124 -13.35 8.30 10.40
N ALA A 125 -13.22 6.99 10.17
CA ALA A 125 -12.04 6.46 9.50
C ALA A 125 -12.01 6.76 7.99
N GLN A 126 -13.15 7.00 7.35
CA GLN A 126 -13.20 7.50 5.97
C GLN A 126 -12.59 8.91 5.84
N ALA A 127 -12.79 9.79 6.83
CA ALA A 127 -12.25 11.16 6.80
C ALA A 127 -10.71 11.21 6.91
N SER A 128 -10.11 10.21 7.57
CA SER A 128 -8.66 10.05 7.71
C SER A 128 -8.11 8.90 6.87
N PHE A 129 -8.89 8.40 5.90
CA PHE A 129 -8.56 7.20 5.15
C PHE A 129 -7.24 7.34 4.38
N LYS A 130 -6.42 6.30 4.49
CA LYS A 130 -5.23 6.07 3.67
C LYS A 130 -5.20 4.60 3.26
N LEU A 131 -5.04 4.34 1.98
CA LEU A 131 -4.81 3.01 1.47
C LEU A 131 -3.38 2.59 1.82
N LEU A 132 -3.22 1.55 2.63
CA LEU A 132 -1.90 1.10 3.08
C LEU A 132 -1.40 0.00 2.15
N LEU A 133 -0.34 0.31 1.39
CA LEU A 133 0.30 -0.56 0.42
C LEU A 133 1.67 -1.03 0.93
N PHE A 134 1.98 -2.29 0.71
CA PHE A 134 3.21 -2.93 1.17
C PHE A 134 3.89 -3.66 0.03
N VAL A 135 5.17 -3.39 -0.16
CA VAL A 135 6.04 -4.11 -1.10
C VAL A 135 7.17 -4.73 -0.30
N TYR A 136 7.50 -5.98 -0.58
CA TYR A 136 8.52 -6.73 0.14
C TYR A 136 9.75 -6.95 -0.74
N ILE A 137 10.93 -6.76 -0.15
CA ILE A 137 12.25 -6.93 -0.74
C ILE A 137 13.03 -7.99 0.03
#